data_AF-A0A9W6P050-F1
#
_entry.id   AF-A0A9W6P050-F1
#
_cell.length_a   1.000
_cell.length_b   1.000
_cell.length_c   1.000
_cell.angle_alpha   90.00
_cell.angle_beta   90.00
_cell.angle_gamma   90.00
#
_symmetry.space_group_name_H-M   'P 1'
#
loop_
_entity.id
_entity.type
_entity.pdbx_description
1 polymer ?
#
loop_
_entity_poly.entity_id
_entity_poly.type
_entity_poly.pdbx_seq_one_letter_code
_entity_poly.pdbx_strand_id
1 'polypeptide(L)'
;MHGVEALAAPGPSPTSGVGVIVPFDFALDRELWRWVPDDAALHVTRTPFVPSPVTAEMARAISDPEPVRRATRDVLVPEPGVVAYACTSGSFVDGAAGEIALTGVIREAGAPHALTTAGALVEGLRSLDVNRVAVVTPYVDDLTRRLEEFLAAHGIDTVASVGLGLLGQIWRVSYEEVVRAVRAADRPEAEAVFISCTNLSTYDVIAPLERLLGKPVITANQVTMWAALRAVGHRAVGPGQSLIHGTAGSPPPPHLRVVPDQPAHHDADPGGRGGGPGDPQVLHKVRVRLPDESGALARLTEAVARADGNILGLAVHGQDSRSVVDEMFVGSSRGADELARAIREGLGTQDPGAVLVTPADPHDLVDAPTRALDLAVQAVGGAAAGDDSALARGLGALVHADDVRLRPTEPPHHPHVLSVPAPNGGWLVALRDWAPFTVTEQARAEAFLRAADLEPVRPRWDIVLLSGDELVAEPATGDEVGAVEDLLCACLAALGPADSYTASWTDRELRNLLVTPRGPALVVRDEAGVLVGLGAVLEGSAPGADGELVLLVHPDYRGMRLGRWLRKRLAARAVV
;
A
#
# COMPACT_ATOMS: atom_id res chain seq x y z
N MET A 1 15.88 -28.56 -44.13
CA MET A 1 15.70 -29.07 -42.75
C MET A 1 16.56 -28.31 -41.72
N HIS A 2 16.95 -27.05 -41.96
CA HIS A 2 17.95 -26.32 -41.13
C HIS A 2 17.41 -25.04 -40.46
N GLY A 3 16.08 -24.91 -40.29
CA GLY A 3 15.47 -23.71 -39.70
C GLY A 3 14.77 -23.91 -38.36
N VAL A 4 14.73 -25.15 -37.85
CA VAL A 4 13.99 -25.49 -36.61
C VAL A 4 14.87 -25.34 -35.36
N GLU A 5 16.20 -25.45 -35.51
CA GLU A 5 17.14 -25.32 -34.39
C GLU A 5 17.21 -23.90 -33.82
N ALA A 6 16.88 -22.87 -34.63
CA ALA A 6 16.81 -21.48 -34.17
C ALA A 6 15.57 -21.16 -33.31
N LEU A 7 14.56 -22.05 -33.29
CA LEU A 7 13.39 -21.97 -32.41
C LEU A 7 13.58 -22.76 -31.11
N ALA A 8 14.75 -23.36 -30.89
CA ALA A 8 15.08 -24.09 -29.69
C ALA A 8 15.49 -23.14 -28.55
N ALA A 9 14.63 -22.16 -28.23
CA ALA A 9 14.70 -21.53 -26.92
C ALA A 9 14.54 -22.65 -25.88
N PRO A 10 15.36 -22.69 -24.82
CA PRO A 10 15.16 -23.65 -23.76
C PRO A 10 13.71 -23.48 -23.28
N GLY A 11 12.93 -24.55 -23.41
CA GLY A 11 11.55 -24.57 -22.93
C GLY A 11 11.51 -24.25 -21.43
N PRO A 12 10.32 -23.97 -20.88
CA PRO A 12 10.16 -23.75 -19.45
C PRO A 12 10.82 -24.91 -18.70
N SER A 13 11.82 -24.59 -17.89
CA SER A 13 12.46 -25.57 -17.02
C SER A 13 11.53 -25.81 -15.83
N PRO A 14 11.45 -27.05 -15.29
CA PRO A 14 10.67 -27.31 -14.09
C PRO A 14 11.16 -26.40 -12.97
N THR A 15 10.31 -25.48 -12.49
CA THR A 15 10.59 -24.67 -11.32
C THR A 15 10.28 -25.49 -10.07
N SER A 16 11.19 -25.54 -9.11
CA SER A 16 10.88 -26.15 -7.81
C SER A 16 9.75 -25.35 -7.15
N GLY A 17 8.62 -26.03 -6.91
CA GLY A 17 7.41 -25.43 -6.37
C GLY A 17 7.14 -25.78 -4.92
N VAL A 18 6.24 -25.01 -4.30
CA VAL A 18 5.67 -25.25 -2.99
C VAL A 18 4.23 -25.72 -3.13
N GLY A 19 3.89 -26.86 -2.54
CA GLY A 19 2.51 -27.31 -2.36
C GLY A 19 1.98 -26.82 -1.02
N VAL A 20 0.77 -26.29 -0.98
CA VAL A 20 0.12 -25.81 0.24
C VAL A 20 -1.26 -26.44 0.38
N ILE A 21 -1.49 -27.08 1.52
CA ILE A 21 -2.81 -27.58 1.94
C ILE A 21 -3.42 -26.53 2.85
N VAL A 22 -4.50 -25.89 2.41
CA VAL A 22 -5.26 -24.93 3.21
C VAL A 22 -6.62 -25.52 3.63
N PRO A 23 -7.25 -25.03 4.72
CA PRO A 23 -8.62 -25.40 5.05
C PRO A 23 -9.63 -24.98 3.97
N PHE A 24 -10.80 -25.62 3.98
CA PHE A 24 -11.89 -25.32 3.05
C PHE A 24 -12.34 -23.85 3.04
N ASP A 25 -12.20 -23.14 4.16
CA ASP A 25 -12.64 -21.77 4.38
C ASP A 25 -11.53 -20.73 4.18
N PHE A 26 -10.35 -21.16 3.72
CA PHE A 26 -9.24 -20.25 3.44
C PHE A 26 -9.61 -19.29 2.30
N ALA A 27 -9.61 -17.99 2.63
CA ALA A 27 -10.05 -16.91 1.74
C ALA A 27 -8.90 -16.00 1.26
N LEU A 28 -7.65 -16.35 1.59
CA LEU A 28 -6.46 -15.50 1.41
C LEU A 28 -5.46 -16.07 0.38
N ASP A 29 -5.94 -16.78 -0.66
CA ASP A 29 -5.11 -17.36 -1.73
C ASP A 29 -4.09 -16.37 -2.27
N ARG A 30 -4.54 -15.16 -2.61
CA ARG A 30 -3.69 -14.10 -3.16
C ARG A 30 -2.59 -13.68 -2.18
N GLU A 31 -2.83 -13.75 -0.86
CA GLU A 31 -1.84 -13.33 0.12
C GLU A 31 -0.60 -14.23 0.07
N LEU A 32 -0.76 -15.56 -0.08
CA LEU A 32 0.34 -16.51 -0.18
C LEU A 32 1.28 -16.19 -1.37
N TRP A 33 0.70 -15.86 -2.53
CA TRP A 33 1.45 -15.51 -3.74
C TRP A 33 2.36 -14.30 -3.56
N ARG A 34 2.06 -13.40 -2.63
CA ARG A 34 2.88 -12.20 -2.41
C ARG A 34 4.26 -12.51 -1.83
N TRP A 35 4.44 -13.70 -1.23
CA TRP A 35 5.75 -14.16 -0.75
C TRP A 35 6.52 -15.02 -1.76
N VAL A 36 5.91 -15.39 -2.89
CA VAL A 36 6.51 -16.29 -3.88
C VAL A 36 7.36 -15.47 -4.86
N PRO A 37 8.66 -15.76 -5.02
CA PRO A 37 9.49 -15.12 -6.05
C PRO A 37 9.14 -15.64 -7.46
N ASP A 38 9.55 -14.90 -8.50
CA ASP A 38 9.22 -15.20 -9.90
C ASP A 38 9.76 -16.55 -10.40
N ASP A 39 10.76 -17.11 -9.72
CA ASP A 39 11.41 -18.39 -10.05
C ASP A 39 10.86 -19.59 -9.25
N ALA A 40 9.80 -19.40 -8.45
CA ALA A 40 9.14 -20.45 -7.69
C ALA A 40 7.67 -20.62 -8.09
N ALA A 41 7.18 -21.85 -8.07
CA ALA A 41 5.76 -22.15 -8.27
C ALA A 41 5.03 -22.32 -6.94
N LEU A 42 3.75 -21.93 -6.88
CA LEU A 42 2.86 -22.18 -5.75
C LEU A 42 1.64 -23.00 -6.21
N HIS A 43 1.41 -24.13 -5.55
CA HIS A 43 0.27 -25.01 -5.79
C HIS A 43 -0.56 -25.08 -4.52
N VAL A 44 -1.87 -24.86 -4.62
CA VAL A 44 -2.76 -24.85 -3.46
C VAL A 44 -3.85 -25.91 -3.63
N THR A 45 -4.08 -26.68 -2.57
CA THR A 45 -5.20 -27.62 -2.44
C THR A 45 -5.95 -27.37 -1.13
N ARG A 46 -7.13 -27.97 -0.98
CA ARG A 46 -8.01 -27.74 0.17
C ARG A 46 -8.41 -29.03 0.87
N THR A 47 -8.57 -28.96 2.19
CA THR A 47 -9.29 -29.99 2.95
C THR A 47 -10.80 -29.90 2.68
N PRO A 48 -11.58 -30.97 2.91
CA PRO A 48 -13.04 -30.97 2.76
C PRO A 48 -13.73 -29.97 3.69
N PHE A 49 -14.96 -29.60 3.30
CA PHE A 49 -15.84 -28.76 4.11
C PHE A 49 -16.18 -29.42 5.45
N VAL A 50 -16.04 -28.66 6.54
CA VAL A 50 -16.42 -29.07 7.89
C VAL A 50 -17.45 -28.06 8.43
N PRO A 51 -18.72 -28.46 8.66
CA PRO A 51 -19.77 -27.56 9.15
C PRO A 51 -19.66 -27.35 10.68
N SER A 52 -18.51 -26.86 11.14
CA SER A 52 -18.24 -26.62 12.57
C SER A 52 -17.65 -25.23 12.77
N PRO A 53 -18.01 -24.52 13.85
CA PRO A 53 -17.36 -23.25 14.20
C PRO A 53 -15.88 -23.45 14.53
N VAL A 54 -15.09 -22.37 14.42
CA VAL A 54 -13.64 -22.35 14.70
C VAL A 54 -13.38 -22.68 16.18
N THR A 55 -13.20 -23.96 16.45
CA THR A 55 -13.03 -24.58 17.77
C THR A 55 -11.95 -25.65 17.71
N ALA A 56 -11.53 -26.19 18.86
CA ALA A 56 -10.61 -27.33 18.90
C ALA A 56 -11.19 -28.57 18.19
N GLU A 57 -12.50 -28.76 18.17
CA GLU A 57 -13.15 -29.85 17.44
C GLU A 57 -13.00 -29.68 15.93
N MET A 58 -13.31 -28.48 15.41
CA MET A 58 -13.10 -28.17 13.99
C MET A 58 -11.63 -28.31 13.61
N ALA A 59 -10.71 -27.80 14.45
CA ALA A 59 -9.27 -27.88 14.21
C ALA A 59 -8.79 -29.33 14.06
N ARG A 60 -9.29 -30.26 14.89
CA ARG A 60 -9.00 -31.70 14.75
C ARG A 60 -9.61 -32.31 13.49
N ALA A 61 -10.84 -31.91 13.15
CA ALA A 61 -11.52 -32.44 11.97
C ALA A 61 -10.83 -32.04 10.66
N ILE A 62 -10.34 -30.80 10.55
CA ILE A 62 -9.61 -30.32 9.36
C ILE A 62 -8.16 -30.86 9.29
N SER A 63 -7.61 -31.30 10.42
CA SER A 63 -6.28 -31.93 10.49
C SER A 63 -6.35 -33.46 10.54
N ASP A 64 -7.52 -34.05 10.26
CA ASP A 64 -7.68 -35.50 10.25
C ASP A 64 -6.74 -36.15 9.21
N PRO A 65 -6.08 -37.28 9.55
CA PRO A 65 -5.11 -37.90 8.67
C PRO A 65 -5.62 -38.24 7.26
N GLU A 66 -6.86 -38.67 7.11
CA GLU A 66 -7.36 -39.14 5.80
C GLU A 66 -7.59 -37.97 4.82
N PRO A 67 -8.32 -36.89 5.18
CA PRO A 67 -8.39 -35.69 4.37
C PRO A 67 -7.05 -35.07 4.01
N VAL A 68 -6.10 -35.02 4.97
CA VAL A 68 -4.77 -34.46 4.74
C VAL A 68 -3.97 -35.32 3.77
N ARG A 69 -4.04 -36.65 3.90
CA ARG A 69 -3.40 -37.60 2.97
C ARG A 69 -3.93 -37.45 1.55
N ARG A 70 -5.26 -37.31 1.40
CA ARG A 70 -5.90 -37.06 0.09
C ARG A 70 -5.44 -35.74 -0.51
N ALA A 71 -5.54 -34.65 0.26
CA ALA A 71 -5.12 -33.33 -0.21
C ALA A 71 -3.63 -33.31 -0.60
N THR A 72 -2.78 -34.00 0.17
CA THR A 72 -1.36 -34.16 -0.17
C THR A 72 -1.18 -34.81 -1.53
N ARG A 73 -1.89 -35.92 -1.81
CA ARG A 73 -1.82 -36.58 -3.13
C ARG A 73 -2.30 -35.67 -4.26
N ASP A 74 -3.35 -34.88 -4.03
CA ASP A 74 -3.89 -33.96 -5.03
C ASP A 74 -2.87 -32.85 -5.39
N VAL A 75 -2.15 -32.30 -4.39
CA VAL A 75 -1.15 -31.24 -4.63
C VAL A 75 0.21 -31.76 -5.10
N LEU A 76 0.44 -33.07 -5.07
CA LEU A 76 1.69 -33.67 -5.55
C LEU A 76 1.72 -33.88 -7.08
N VAL A 77 0.59 -33.71 -7.78
CA VAL A 77 0.53 -33.87 -9.25
C VAL A 77 1.53 -32.98 -9.99
N PRO A 78 1.74 -31.69 -9.60
CA PRO A 78 2.77 -30.84 -10.19
C PRO A 78 4.18 -31.02 -9.62
N GLU A 79 4.40 -32.04 -8.77
CA GLU A 79 5.70 -32.39 -8.15
C GLU A 79 6.38 -31.26 -7.35
N PRO A 80 5.68 -30.57 -6.41
CA PRO A 80 6.32 -29.60 -5.53
C PRO A 80 7.40 -30.27 -4.66
N GLY A 81 8.49 -29.53 -4.38
CA GLY A 81 9.58 -30.03 -3.53
C GLY A 81 9.23 -30.09 -2.04
N VAL A 82 8.16 -29.40 -1.62
CA VAL A 82 7.67 -29.39 -0.24
C VAL A 82 6.15 -29.27 -0.22
N VAL A 83 5.51 -29.89 0.78
CA VAL A 83 4.10 -29.70 1.09
C VAL A 83 3.94 -29.09 2.47
N ALA A 84 3.34 -27.90 2.53
CA ALA A 84 3.04 -27.16 3.75
C ALA A 84 1.57 -27.30 4.14
N TYR A 85 1.28 -27.69 5.37
CA TYR A 85 -0.07 -27.61 5.93
C TYR A 85 -0.30 -26.22 6.55
N ALA A 86 -1.05 -25.38 5.84
CA ALA A 86 -1.29 -23.97 6.16
C ALA A 86 -2.56 -23.77 6.98
N CYS A 87 -2.56 -24.29 8.21
CA CYS A 87 -3.57 -23.99 9.22
C CYS A 87 -2.93 -24.02 10.60
N THR A 88 -2.85 -22.87 11.27
CA THR A 88 -2.20 -22.78 12.59
C THR A 88 -2.86 -23.69 13.61
N SER A 89 -4.18 -23.57 13.81
CA SER A 89 -4.91 -24.36 14.81
C SER A 89 -4.88 -25.86 14.53
N GLY A 90 -5.10 -26.28 13.29
CA GLY A 90 -4.98 -27.70 12.92
C GLY A 90 -3.56 -28.26 13.11
N SER A 91 -2.54 -27.40 13.11
CA SER A 91 -1.15 -27.83 13.34
C SER A 91 -0.80 -28.02 14.82
N PHE A 92 -1.40 -27.25 15.74
CA PHE A 92 -1.04 -27.29 17.18
C PHE A 92 -2.10 -27.94 18.08
N VAL A 93 -3.33 -28.21 17.60
CA VAL A 93 -4.48 -28.57 18.46
C VAL A 93 -4.24 -29.78 19.36
N ASP A 94 -3.44 -30.75 18.88
CA ASP A 94 -3.03 -31.96 19.60
C ASP A 94 -1.56 -31.92 20.06
N GLY A 95 -1.01 -30.71 20.19
CA GLY A 95 0.33 -30.44 20.72
C GLY A 95 1.47 -30.87 19.77
N ALA A 96 2.70 -30.85 20.29
CA ALA A 96 3.90 -31.19 19.52
C ALA A 96 3.86 -32.61 18.92
N ALA A 97 3.29 -33.58 19.64
CA ALA A 97 3.12 -34.94 19.12
C ALA A 97 2.15 -34.99 17.93
N GLY A 98 1.05 -34.21 17.99
CA GLY A 98 0.11 -34.08 16.89
C GLY A 98 0.73 -33.44 15.65
N GLU A 99 1.55 -32.39 15.83
CA GLU A 99 2.28 -31.73 14.74
C GLU A 99 3.25 -32.70 14.03
N ILE A 100 4.00 -33.49 14.81
CA ILE A 100 4.89 -34.54 14.29
C ILE A 100 4.10 -35.60 13.53
N ALA A 101 2.96 -36.04 14.06
CA ALA A 101 2.10 -37.01 13.39
C ALA A 101 1.54 -36.45 12.07
N LEU A 102 1.14 -35.17 12.04
CA LEU A 102 0.62 -34.50 10.86
C LEU A 102 1.66 -34.39 9.74
N THR A 103 2.90 -34.00 10.06
CA THR A 103 4.00 -34.04 9.07
C THR A 103 4.31 -35.45 8.61
N GLY A 104 4.19 -36.45 9.50
CA GLY A 104 4.27 -37.88 9.18
C GLY A 104 3.26 -38.29 8.10
N VAL A 105 1.98 -37.93 8.27
CA VAL A 105 0.91 -38.22 7.30
C VAL A 105 1.23 -37.64 5.92
N ILE A 106 1.72 -36.40 5.85
CA ILE A 106 2.07 -35.72 4.60
C ILE A 106 3.25 -36.42 3.91
N ARG A 107 4.28 -36.83 4.66
CA ARG A 107 5.42 -37.59 4.13
C ARG A 107 5.01 -38.98 3.64
N GLU A 108 4.21 -39.71 4.43
CA GLU A 108 3.67 -41.02 4.04
C GLU A 108 2.78 -40.94 2.79
N ALA A 109 2.15 -39.80 2.53
CA ALA A 109 1.37 -39.57 1.32
C ALA A 109 2.22 -39.33 0.07
N GLY A 110 3.53 -39.12 0.22
CA GLY A 110 4.51 -39.01 -0.87
C GLY A 110 5.26 -37.68 -0.95
N ALA A 111 5.04 -36.74 -0.03
CA ALA A 111 5.71 -35.44 -0.08
C ALA A 111 7.23 -35.56 0.20
N PRO A 112 8.12 -34.99 -0.62
CA PRO A 112 9.57 -35.04 -0.39
C PRO A 112 9.97 -34.36 0.93
N HIS A 113 9.37 -33.20 1.17
CA HIS A 113 9.47 -32.45 2.42
C HIS A 113 8.08 -32.08 2.91
N ALA A 114 7.89 -32.04 4.23
CA ALA A 114 6.64 -31.69 4.86
C ALA A 114 6.88 -30.77 6.05
N LEU A 115 6.03 -29.77 6.20
CA LEU A 115 6.00 -28.85 7.33
C LEU A 115 4.56 -28.41 7.64
N THR A 116 4.37 -27.84 8.82
CA THR A 116 3.11 -27.24 9.25
C THR A 116 3.32 -25.77 9.61
N THR A 117 2.25 -24.98 9.67
CA THR A 117 2.34 -23.58 10.16
C THR A 117 2.90 -23.50 11.58
N ALA A 118 2.52 -24.43 12.48
CA ALA A 118 3.01 -24.42 13.87
C ALA A 118 4.50 -24.83 13.96
N GLY A 119 4.93 -25.82 13.19
CA GLY A 119 6.35 -26.18 13.07
C GLY A 119 7.19 -25.05 12.47
N ALA A 120 6.68 -24.42 11.40
CA ALA A 120 7.32 -23.26 10.77
C ALA A 120 7.45 -22.08 11.75
N LEU A 121 6.45 -21.82 12.58
CA LEU A 121 6.51 -20.80 13.64
C LEU A 121 7.70 -21.05 14.59
N VAL A 122 7.86 -22.28 15.06
CA VAL A 122 8.97 -22.64 15.95
C VAL A 122 10.32 -22.46 15.26
N GLU A 123 10.43 -22.84 13.99
CA GLU A 123 11.64 -22.62 13.18
C GLU A 123 11.94 -21.13 13.00
N GLY A 124 10.92 -20.32 12.67
CA GLY A 124 11.03 -18.89 12.48
C GLY A 124 11.50 -18.16 13.74
N LEU A 125 10.90 -18.49 14.89
CA LEU A 125 11.30 -17.92 16.19
C LEU A 125 12.74 -18.27 16.55
N ARG A 126 13.14 -19.53 16.36
CA ARG A 126 14.53 -19.96 16.58
C ARG A 126 15.52 -19.27 15.65
N SER A 127 15.15 -19.04 14.40
CA SER A 127 16.01 -18.35 13.43
C SER A 127 16.26 -16.88 13.81
N LEU A 128 15.37 -16.29 14.61
CA LEU A 128 15.47 -14.93 15.14
C LEU A 128 16.02 -14.88 16.57
N ASP A 129 16.41 -16.02 17.15
CA ASP A 129 16.83 -16.15 18.56
C ASP A 129 15.79 -15.60 19.56
N VAL A 130 14.51 -15.80 19.25
CA VAL A 130 13.37 -15.35 20.06
C VAL A 130 12.87 -16.49 20.94
N ASN A 131 12.79 -16.23 22.24
CA ASN A 131 12.27 -17.17 23.25
C ASN A 131 11.07 -16.60 24.01
N ARG A 132 10.77 -15.29 23.90
CA ARG A 132 9.59 -14.65 24.52
C ARG A 132 8.73 -13.94 23.49
N VAL A 133 7.46 -14.31 23.40
CA VAL A 133 6.52 -13.76 22.40
C VAL A 133 5.25 -13.21 23.02
N ALA A 134 4.74 -12.12 22.45
CA ALA A 134 3.34 -11.74 22.63
C ALA A 134 2.49 -12.38 21.52
N VAL A 135 1.32 -12.91 21.86
CA VAL A 135 0.48 -13.68 20.95
C VAL A 135 -0.83 -12.94 20.67
N VAL A 136 -1.20 -12.83 19.40
CA VAL A 136 -2.51 -12.36 18.96
C VAL A 136 -3.20 -13.49 18.22
N THR A 137 -4.42 -13.81 18.61
CA THR A 137 -5.23 -14.83 17.93
C THR A 137 -6.62 -14.27 17.60
N PRO A 138 -7.27 -14.75 16.52
CA PRO A 138 -8.67 -14.46 16.31
C PRO A 138 -9.59 -15.39 17.13
N TYR A 139 -9.05 -16.36 17.86
CA TYR A 139 -9.81 -17.49 18.41
C TYR A 139 -10.44 -17.19 19.77
N VAL A 140 -11.28 -18.12 20.21
CA VAL A 140 -11.69 -18.28 21.61
C VAL A 140 -10.54 -18.78 22.49
N ASP A 141 -10.63 -18.52 23.79
CA ASP A 141 -9.57 -18.76 24.77
C ASP A 141 -9.03 -20.20 24.80
N ASP A 142 -9.87 -21.22 24.57
CA ASP A 142 -9.41 -22.62 24.57
C ASP A 142 -8.35 -22.88 23.50
N LEU A 143 -8.53 -22.33 22.28
CA LEU A 143 -7.56 -22.48 21.21
C LEU A 143 -6.31 -21.62 21.46
N THR A 144 -6.47 -20.41 22.02
CA THR A 144 -5.35 -19.57 22.41
C THR A 144 -4.46 -20.27 23.45
N ARG A 145 -5.05 -20.86 24.49
CA ARG A 145 -4.31 -21.62 25.52
C ARG A 145 -3.56 -22.82 24.94
N ARG A 146 -4.15 -23.54 23.99
CA ARG A 146 -3.46 -24.67 23.31
C ARG A 146 -2.25 -24.23 22.49
N LEU A 147 -2.32 -23.05 21.85
CA LEU A 147 -1.18 -22.46 21.17
C LEU A 147 -0.06 -22.10 22.17
N GLU A 148 -0.42 -21.52 23.31
CA GLU A 148 0.54 -21.22 24.39
C GLU A 148 1.22 -22.48 24.93
N GLU A 149 0.44 -23.56 25.17
CA GLU A 149 0.96 -24.86 25.58
C GLU A 149 1.90 -25.48 24.55
N PHE A 150 1.57 -25.35 23.26
CA PHE A 150 2.42 -25.79 22.15
C PHE A 150 3.75 -25.02 22.12
N LEU A 151 3.71 -23.68 22.23
CA LEU A 151 4.91 -22.85 22.27
C LEU A 151 5.78 -23.17 23.50
N ALA A 152 5.16 -23.32 24.67
CA ALA A 152 5.85 -23.67 25.91
C ALA A 152 6.56 -25.03 25.81
N ALA A 153 5.94 -26.02 25.15
CA ALA A 153 6.56 -27.32 24.90
C ALA A 153 7.83 -27.23 24.01
N HIS A 154 7.98 -26.15 23.25
CA HIS A 154 9.16 -25.85 22.43
C HIS A 154 10.14 -24.87 23.09
N GLY A 155 9.93 -24.51 24.36
CA GLY A 155 10.78 -23.60 25.13
C GLY A 155 10.55 -22.12 24.80
N ILE A 156 9.39 -21.77 24.24
CA ILE A 156 9.01 -20.41 23.90
C ILE A 156 7.95 -19.93 24.89
N ASP A 157 8.27 -18.89 25.65
CA ASP A 157 7.40 -18.29 26.65
C ASP A 157 6.43 -17.31 26.01
N THR A 158 5.14 -17.45 26.29
CA THR A 158 4.13 -16.44 25.92
C THR A 158 3.98 -15.42 27.04
N VAL A 159 4.44 -14.18 26.81
CA VAL A 159 4.44 -13.12 27.85
C VAL A 159 3.10 -12.40 27.97
N ALA A 160 2.30 -12.40 26.90
CA ALA A 160 0.94 -11.88 26.88
C ALA A 160 0.20 -12.46 25.67
N SER A 161 -1.11 -12.63 25.81
CA SER A 161 -1.98 -13.04 24.71
C SER A 161 -3.25 -12.18 24.63
N VAL A 162 -3.73 -11.96 23.40
CA VAL A 162 -5.01 -11.33 23.11
C VAL A 162 -5.74 -12.17 22.08
N GLY A 163 -6.92 -12.68 22.46
CA GLY A 163 -7.86 -13.36 21.57
C GLY A 163 -9.00 -12.45 21.14
N LEU A 164 -9.42 -12.50 19.87
CA LEU A 164 -10.62 -11.80 19.38
C LEU A 164 -11.93 -12.57 19.65
N GLY A 165 -11.86 -13.83 20.06
CA GLY A 165 -13.05 -14.62 20.43
C GLY A 165 -13.94 -15.03 19.26
N LEU A 166 -13.43 -15.05 18.03
CA LEU A 166 -14.21 -15.33 16.83
C LEU A 166 -14.38 -16.84 16.62
N LEU A 167 -15.57 -17.21 16.13
CA LEU A 167 -15.95 -18.59 15.78
C LEU A 167 -16.03 -18.83 14.26
N GLY A 168 -15.69 -17.83 13.44
CA GLY A 168 -15.73 -17.88 11.98
C GLY A 168 -15.56 -16.49 11.35
N GLN A 169 -15.61 -16.41 10.01
CA GLN A 169 -15.47 -15.15 9.24
C GLN A 169 -14.18 -14.36 9.54
N ILE A 170 -13.10 -15.07 9.93
CA ILE A 170 -11.84 -14.45 10.35
C ILE A 170 -11.23 -13.57 9.24
N TRP A 171 -11.46 -13.92 7.97
CA TRP A 171 -11.00 -13.16 6.81
C TRP A 171 -11.65 -11.78 6.66
N ARG A 172 -12.67 -11.45 7.46
CA ARG A 172 -13.31 -10.13 7.50
C ARG A 172 -12.70 -9.19 8.53
N VAL A 173 -11.82 -9.67 9.40
CA VAL A 173 -11.17 -8.83 10.40
C VAL A 173 -10.31 -7.80 9.70
N SER A 174 -10.55 -6.53 10.03
CA SER A 174 -9.85 -5.40 9.42
C SER A 174 -8.41 -5.29 9.92
N TYR A 175 -7.56 -4.65 9.11
CA TYR A 175 -6.20 -4.31 9.55
C TYR A 175 -6.18 -3.45 10.82
N GLU A 176 -7.19 -2.58 11.01
CA GLU A 176 -7.30 -1.78 12.23
C GLU A 176 -7.49 -2.65 13.47
N GLU A 177 -8.36 -3.65 13.40
CA GLU A 177 -8.59 -4.61 14.49
C GLU A 177 -7.35 -5.44 14.80
N VAL A 178 -6.61 -5.88 13.77
CA VAL A 178 -5.32 -6.56 13.94
C VAL A 178 -4.33 -5.66 14.66
N VAL A 179 -4.15 -4.41 14.21
CA VAL A 179 -3.23 -3.45 14.84
C VAL A 179 -3.65 -3.15 16.29
N ARG A 180 -4.95 -3.03 16.57
CA ARG A 180 -5.47 -2.80 17.93
C ARG A 180 -5.15 -3.98 18.85
N ALA A 181 -5.36 -5.21 18.38
CA ALA A 181 -5.06 -6.42 19.13
C ALA A 181 -3.55 -6.57 19.38
N VAL A 182 -2.72 -6.31 18.38
CA VAL A 182 -1.25 -6.30 18.50
C VAL A 182 -0.78 -5.29 19.54
N ARG A 183 -1.29 -4.05 19.51
CA ARG A 183 -0.96 -3.03 20.53
C ARG A 183 -1.42 -3.43 21.93
N ALA A 184 -2.54 -4.15 22.05
CA ALA A 184 -3.03 -4.64 23.33
C ALA A 184 -2.20 -5.81 23.88
N ALA A 185 -1.62 -6.63 23.00
CA ALA A 185 -0.78 -7.77 23.36
C ALA A 185 0.69 -7.38 23.63
N ASP A 186 1.24 -6.37 22.95
CA ASP A 186 2.66 -6.01 23.08
C ASP A 186 3.04 -5.63 24.51
N ARG A 187 4.18 -6.16 24.97
CA ARG A 187 4.76 -5.96 26.30
C ARG A 187 6.26 -5.74 26.18
N PRO A 188 6.89 -4.89 27.00
CA PRO A 188 8.35 -4.68 26.94
C PRO A 188 9.18 -5.97 26.97
N GLU A 189 8.70 -7.01 27.67
CA GLU A 189 9.34 -8.31 27.82
C GLU A 189 9.25 -9.20 26.56
N ALA A 190 8.32 -8.90 25.64
CA ALA A 190 8.17 -9.62 24.38
C ALA A 190 9.32 -9.26 23.43
N GLU A 191 9.98 -10.27 22.87
CA GLU A 191 11.04 -10.11 21.88
C GLU A 191 10.47 -10.07 20.46
N ALA A 192 9.32 -10.72 20.23
CA ALA A 192 8.54 -10.62 19.00
C ALA A 192 7.03 -10.67 19.28
N VAL A 193 6.23 -10.29 18.30
CA VAL A 193 4.78 -10.50 18.30
C VAL A 193 4.43 -11.58 17.28
N PHE A 194 3.71 -12.61 17.69
CA PHE A 194 3.13 -13.60 16.79
C PHE A 194 1.64 -13.34 16.56
N ILE A 195 1.25 -13.19 15.29
CA ILE A 195 -0.15 -13.07 14.87
C ILE A 195 -0.60 -14.40 14.25
N SER A 196 -1.44 -15.11 14.97
CA SER A 196 -1.95 -16.43 14.61
C SER A 196 -3.11 -16.37 13.61
N CYS A 197 -3.33 -17.50 12.94
CA CYS A 197 -4.35 -17.81 11.95
C CYS A 197 -3.96 -17.47 10.50
N THR A 198 -4.10 -18.49 9.65
CA THR A 198 -3.88 -18.37 8.20
C THR A 198 -5.03 -17.66 7.49
N ASN A 199 -6.19 -17.48 8.13
CA ASN A 199 -7.34 -16.78 7.57
C ASN A 199 -7.44 -15.31 8.04
N LEU A 200 -6.38 -14.78 8.66
CA LEU A 200 -6.29 -13.38 9.09
C LEU A 200 -5.33 -12.62 8.16
N SER A 201 -5.84 -11.62 7.43
CA SER A 201 -5.02 -10.84 6.49
C SER A 201 -4.02 -10.00 7.26
N THR A 202 -2.74 -10.15 6.94
CA THR A 202 -1.65 -9.48 7.68
C THR A 202 -0.53 -8.92 6.81
N TYR A 203 -0.38 -9.33 5.55
CA TYR A 203 0.79 -9.00 4.72
C TYR A 203 1.17 -7.50 4.75
N ASP A 204 0.19 -6.62 4.54
CA ASP A 204 0.44 -5.17 4.43
C ASP A 204 0.73 -4.50 5.77
N VAL A 205 0.39 -5.14 6.90
CA VAL A 205 0.59 -4.58 8.24
C VAL A 205 1.84 -5.08 8.93
N ILE A 206 2.51 -6.14 8.44
CA ILE A 206 3.72 -6.69 9.07
C ILE A 206 4.81 -5.62 9.20
N ALA A 207 5.30 -5.10 8.07
CA ALA A 207 6.41 -4.14 8.07
C ALA A 207 6.05 -2.81 8.81
N PRO A 208 4.84 -2.23 8.66
CA PRO A 208 4.42 -1.11 9.51
C PRO A 208 4.39 -1.42 11.00
N LEU A 209 3.90 -2.60 11.41
CA LEU A 209 3.89 -3.01 12.81
C LEU A 209 5.30 -3.21 13.36
N GLU A 210 6.22 -3.82 12.60
CA GLU A 210 7.62 -3.96 13.03
C GLU A 210 8.28 -2.60 13.27
N ARG A 211 8.07 -1.63 12.36
CA ARG A 211 8.58 -0.25 12.55
C ARG A 211 7.98 0.43 13.76
N LEU A 212 6.68 0.21 14.01
CA LEU A 212 5.97 0.80 15.14
C LEU A 212 6.43 0.22 16.49
N LEU A 213 6.62 -1.10 16.55
CA LEU A 213 6.94 -1.81 17.80
C LEU A 213 8.44 -1.87 18.07
N GLY A 214 9.27 -1.72 17.03
CA GLY A 214 10.72 -1.95 17.12
C GLY A 214 11.09 -3.41 17.36
N LYS A 215 10.18 -4.35 17.04
CA LYS A 215 10.30 -5.79 17.28
C LYS A 215 9.80 -6.56 16.07
N PRO A 216 10.35 -7.76 15.78
CA PRO A 216 9.82 -8.64 14.74
C PRO A 216 8.34 -8.95 14.93
N VAL A 217 7.60 -8.98 13.82
CA VAL A 217 6.19 -9.38 13.78
C VAL A 217 6.10 -10.56 12.84
N ILE A 218 5.72 -11.71 13.41
CA ILE A 218 5.66 -12.99 12.71
C ILE A 218 4.18 -13.33 12.52
N THR A 219 3.80 -13.73 11.31
CA THR A 219 2.41 -14.13 11.03
C THR A 219 2.32 -15.53 10.46
N ALA A 220 1.17 -16.18 10.66
CA ALA A 220 0.96 -17.57 10.25
C ALA A 220 1.25 -17.84 8.76
N ASN A 221 0.73 -17.01 7.86
CA ASN A 221 0.96 -17.16 6.42
C ASN A 221 2.42 -16.84 6.05
N GLN A 222 2.97 -15.77 6.62
CA GLN A 222 4.35 -15.35 6.39
C GLN A 222 5.36 -16.45 6.75
N VAL A 223 5.27 -17.00 7.98
CA VAL A 223 6.24 -17.99 8.45
C VAL A 223 6.10 -19.32 7.71
N THR A 224 4.88 -19.69 7.32
CA THR A 224 4.62 -20.88 6.50
C THR A 224 5.30 -20.76 5.14
N MET A 225 5.10 -19.63 4.44
CA MET A 225 5.70 -19.40 3.12
C MET A 225 7.23 -19.26 3.20
N TRP A 226 7.73 -18.57 4.23
CA TRP A 226 9.17 -18.44 4.49
C TRP A 226 9.83 -19.81 4.66
N ALA A 227 9.28 -20.70 5.49
CA ALA A 227 9.84 -22.02 5.73
C ALA A 227 9.74 -22.92 4.48
N ALA A 228 8.60 -22.89 3.79
CA ALA A 228 8.38 -23.73 2.61
C ALA A 228 9.30 -23.35 1.45
N LEU A 229 9.43 -22.06 1.13
CA LEU A 229 10.32 -21.60 0.06
C LEU A 229 11.78 -21.93 0.39
N ARG A 230 12.21 -21.74 1.64
CA ARG A 230 13.56 -22.12 2.08
C ARG A 230 13.84 -23.63 1.92
N ALA A 231 12.86 -24.48 2.21
CA ALA A 231 12.99 -25.93 2.08
C ALA A 231 13.27 -26.39 0.63
N VAL A 232 12.88 -25.58 -0.37
CA VAL A 232 13.12 -25.87 -1.80
C VAL A 232 14.19 -24.96 -2.42
N GLY A 233 14.98 -24.28 -1.59
CA GLY A 233 16.12 -23.46 -2.02
C GLY A 233 15.77 -22.03 -2.44
N HIS A 234 14.53 -21.59 -2.27
CA HIS A 234 14.05 -20.27 -2.64
C HIS A 234 14.03 -19.30 -1.45
N ARG A 235 14.13 -18.00 -1.75
CA ARG A 235 13.93 -16.93 -0.75
C ARG A 235 12.57 -16.29 -0.97
N ALA A 236 11.78 -16.24 0.10
CA ALA A 236 10.51 -15.52 0.09
C ALA A 236 10.72 -14.01 -0.18
N VAL A 237 9.75 -13.40 -0.86
CA VAL A 237 9.70 -11.96 -1.11
C VAL A 237 8.87 -11.29 -0.02
N GLY A 238 9.37 -10.22 0.59
CA GLY A 238 8.63 -9.53 1.65
C GLY A 238 9.32 -8.23 2.05
N PRO A 239 9.12 -7.13 1.32
CA PRO A 239 9.81 -5.87 1.58
C PRO A 239 9.62 -5.38 3.02
N GLY A 240 10.71 -5.12 3.72
CA GLY A 240 10.69 -4.58 5.08
C GLY A 240 10.18 -5.52 6.17
N GLN A 241 10.10 -6.83 5.92
CA GLN A 241 9.69 -7.85 6.91
C GLN A 241 10.92 -8.55 7.52
N SER A 242 11.12 -8.42 8.83
CA SER A 242 12.36 -8.82 9.52
C SER A 242 12.67 -10.31 9.39
N LEU A 243 11.65 -11.18 9.47
CA LEU A 243 11.80 -12.63 9.25
C LEU A 243 12.35 -12.99 7.86
N ILE A 244 11.96 -12.23 6.84
CA ILE A 244 12.36 -12.47 5.45
C ILE A 244 13.80 -11.99 5.19
N HIS A 245 14.18 -10.84 5.76
CA HIS A 245 15.50 -10.23 5.57
C HIS A 245 16.57 -10.74 6.56
N GLY A 246 16.18 -11.44 7.63
CA GLY A 246 17.11 -12.04 8.59
C GLY A 246 17.83 -11.04 9.50
N THR A 247 17.22 -9.88 9.78
CA THR A 247 17.79 -8.86 10.67
C THR A 247 17.02 -8.80 11.98
N ALA A 248 17.59 -9.39 13.03
CA ALA A 248 17.24 -9.08 14.41
C ALA A 248 18.10 -7.87 14.85
N GLY A 249 17.47 -6.73 15.12
CA GLY A 249 18.11 -5.58 15.80
C GLY A 249 18.37 -4.35 14.92
N SER A 250 17.62 -3.28 15.22
CA SER A 250 17.73 -1.87 14.77
C SER A 250 17.66 -1.57 13.27
N PRO A 251 16.77 -0.64 12.84
CA PRO A 251 16.96 0.01 11.55
C PRO A 251 18.29 0.80 11.61
N PRO A 252 19.11 0.81 10.54
CA PRO A 252 20.22 1.75 10.49
C PRO A 252 19.64 3.17 10.59
N PRO A 253 20.34 4.11 11.24
CA PRO A 253 19.90 5.50 11.24
C PRO A 253 19.77 5.97 9.77
N PRO A 254 18.87 6.91 9.47
CA PRO A 254 18.77 7.48 8.13
C PRO A 254 20.12 8.09 7.79
N HIS A 255 20.88 7.43 6.94
CA HIS A 255 22.06 8.01 6.34
C HIS A 255 21.57 8.75 5.10
N LEU A 256 21.77 10.06 5.11
CA LEU A 256 21.75 10.86 3.90
C LEU A 256 22.77 10.23 2.94
N ARG A 257 22.29 9.68 1.82
CA ARG A 257 23.18 9.17 0.77
C ARG A 257 23.79 10.38 0.05
N VAL A 258 24.90 10.88 0.57
CA VAL A 258 25.81 11.73 -0.22
C VAL A 258 26.59 10.78 -1.12
N VAL A 259 26.36 10.88 -2.43
CA VAL A 259 27.20 10.21 -3.44
C VAL A 259 28.57 10.89 -3.37
N PRO A 260 29.66 10.20 -3.00
CA PRO A 260 30.99 10.76 -3.14
C PRO A 260 31.39 10.73 -4.62
N ASP A 261 32.02 11.81 -5.11
CA ASP A 261 32.70 11.80 -6.40
C ASP A 261 33.62 10.57 -6.48
N GLN A 262 33.45 9.77 -7.54
CA GLN A 262 34.28 8.58 -7.76
C GLN A 262 35.75 8.99 -7.98
N PRO A 263 36.73 8.36 -7.29
CA PRO A 263 38.13 8.49 -7.66
C PRO A 263 38.47 7.61 -8.87
N ALA A 264 39.40 8.12 -9.66
CA ALA A 264 39.82 7.64 -10.97
C ALA A 264 40.12 6.12 -11.05
N HIS A 265 39.61 5.50 -12.12
CA HIS A 265 39.99 4.15 -12.56
C HIS A 265 41.47 4.11 -12.95
N HIS A 266 42.22 3.18 -12.34
CA HIS A 266 43.52 2.71 -12.84
C HIS A 266 43.34 1.42 -13.65
N ASP A 267 44.17 1.33 -14.68
CA ASP A 267 44.15 0.41 -15.81
C ASP A 267 44.21 -1.09 -15.47
N ALA A 268 43.46 -1.90 -16.22
CA ALA A 268 43.82 -3.29 -16.54
C ALA A 268 43.15 -3.78 -17.85
N ASP A 269 43.99 -3.81 -18.89
CA ASP A 269 44.12 -4.74 -20.04
C ASP A 269 42.96 -4.96 -21.06
N PRO A 270 43.23 -4.82 -22.38
CA PRO A 270 42.21 -4.80 -23.43
C PRO A 270 42.08 -6.15 -24.15
N GLY A 271 40.86 -6.69 -24.20
CA GLY A 271 40.61 -7.84 -25.07
C GLY A 271 39.24 -8.49 -24.96
N GLY A 272 38.20 -7.86 -25.53
CA GLY A 272 37.05 -8.59 -26.08
C GLY A 272 35.65 -8.28 -25.52
N ARG A 273 34.82 -7.71 -26.42
CA ARG A 273 33.34 -7.78 -26.55
C ARG A 273 32.43 -7.48 -25.35
N GLY A 274 31.54 -6.50 -25.54
CA GLY A 274 30.29 -6.31 -24.79
C GLY A 274 29.92 -4.83 -24.73
N GLY A 275 28.86 -4.41 -25.43
CA GLY A 275 28.42 -3.01 -25.49
C GLY A 275 28.09 -2.47 -24.09
N GLY A 276 28.91 -1.53 -23.62
CA GLY A 276 28.69 -0.73 -22.42
C GLY A 276 27.66 0.39 -22.65
N PRO A 277 27.28 1.10 -21.57
CA PRO A 277 26.04 1.86 -21.45
C PRO A 277 25.99 3.03 -22.45
N GLY A 278 24.92 3.06 -23.24
CA GLY A 278 24.66 4.08 -24.25
C GLY A 278 24.35 5.45 -23.65
N ASP A 279 24.32 6.44 -24.54
CA ASP A 279 23.92 7.84 -24.30
C ASP A 279 22.74 8.01 -23.34
N PRO A 280 22.60 9.17 -22.65
CA PRO A 280 21.46 9.44 -21.78
C PRO A 280 20.15 9.29 -22.56
N GLN A 281 19.37 8.28 -22.20
CA GLN A 281 18.08 8.01 -22.82
C GLN A 281 17.07 9.08 -22.39
N VAL A 282 16.43 9.71 -23.37
CA VAL A 282 15.33 10.65 -23.16
C VAL A 282 14.03 9.85 -23.06
N LEU A 283 13.16 10.24 -22.11
CA LEU A 283 11.85 9.61 -21.96
C LEU A 283 10.85 10.26 -22.92
N HIS A 284 10.17 9.42 -23.69
CA HIS A 284 9.15 9.83 -24.63
C HIS A 284 7.81 9.18 -24.29
N LYS A 285 6.74 9.95 -24.43
CA LYS A 285 5.37 9.43 -24.45
C LYS A 285 4.97 9.25 -25.90
N VAL A 286 4.58 8.03 -26.25
CA VAL A 286 4.27 7.62 -27.61
C VAL A 286 2.82 7.14 -27.64
N ARG A 287 2.03 7.68 -28.56
CA ARG A 287 0.66 7.25 -28.84
C ARG A 287 0.58 6.67 -30.24
N VAL A 288 0.12 5.43 -30.34
CA VAL A 288 0.05 4.68 -31.60
C VAL A 288 -1.37 4.19 -31.81
N ARG A 289 -1.96 4.52 -32.97
CA ARG A 289 -3.19 3.86 -33.41
C ARG A 289 -2.80 2.55 -34.10
N LEU A 290 -3.14 1.43 -33.48
CA LEU A 290 -2.88 0.11 -34.04
C LEU A 290 -4.13 -0.46 -34.72
N PRO A 291 -3.98 -1.04 -35.93
CA PRO A 291 -5.05 -1.83 -36.53
C PRO A 291 -5.27 -3.13 -35.73
N ASP A 292 -6.53 -3.54 -35.60
CA ASP A 292 -6.89 -4.84 -35.03
C ASP A 292 -6.59 -5.98 -36.01
N GLU A 293 -5.30 -6.33 -36.11
CA GLU A 293 -4.81 -7.42 -36.94
C GLU A 293 -3.67 -8.19 -36.26
N SER A 294 -3.55 -9.47 -36.60
CA SER A 294 -2.51 -10.32 -36.04
C SER A 294 -1.11 -9.77 -36.33
N GLY A 295 -0.29 -9.65 -35.28
CA GLY A 295 1.09 -9.19 -35.38
C GLY A 295 1.29 -7.68 -35.43
N ALA A 296 0.23 -6.85 -35.35
CA ALA A 296 0.38 -5.38 -35.31
C ALA A 296 1.26 -4.91 -34.14
N LEU A 297 1.02 -5.43 -32.93
CA LEU A 297 1.82 -5.13 -31.75
C LEU A 297 3.26 -5.63 -31.88
N ALA A 298 3.48 -6.78 -32.53
CA ALA A 298 4.83 -7.32 -32.76
C ALA A 298 5.65 -6.42 -33.70
N ARG A 299 5.02 -5.87 -34.75
CA ARG A 299 5.69 -4.90 -35.64
C ARG A 299 5.99 -3.58 -34.93
N LEU A 300 5.09 -3.13 -34.05
CA LEU A 300 5.32 -1.96 -33.21
C LEU A 300 6.53 -2.16 -32.29
N THR A 301 6.58 -3.24 -31.52
CA THR A 301 7.69 -3.47 -30.58
C THR A 301 9.01 -3.67 -31.31
N GLU A 302 9.00 -4.32 -32.47
CA GLU A 302 10.18 -4.44 -33.34
C GLU A 302 10.63 -3.07 -33.89
N ALA A 303 9.69 -2.20 -34.25
CA ALA A 303 10.00 -0.85 -34.72
C ALA A 303 10.62 0.02 -33.60
N VAL A 304 10.08 -0.06 -32.38
CA VAL A 304 10.64 0.62 -31.20
C VAL A 304 12.05 0.11 -30.89
N ALA A 305 12.27 -1.21 -30.92
CA ALA A 305 13.58 -1.80 -30.69
C ALA A 305 14.62 -1.38 -31.76
N ARG A 306 14.23 -1.34 -33.04
CA ARG A 306 15.09 -0.83 -34.14
C ARG A 306 15.41 0.65 -34.00
N ALA A 307 14.56 1.40 -33.30
CA ALA A 307 14.77 2.81 -33.00
C ALA A 307 15.64 3.04 -31.75
N ASP A 308 16.25 2.00 -31.17
CA ASP A 308 16.97 2.06 -29.90
C ASP A 308 16.07 2.59 -28.76
N GLY A 309 14.80 2.14 -28.78
CA GLY A 309 13.79 2.46 -27.77
C GLY A 309 13.53 1.26 -26.85
N ASN A 310 13.34 1.54 -25.57
CA ASN A 310 12.89 0.57 -24.57
C ASN A 310 11.53 0.99 -24.01
N ILE A 311 10.53 0.09 -24.05
CA ILE A 311 9.18 0.35 -23.54
C ILE A 311 9.18 0.16 -22.02
N LEU A 312 8.91 1.23 -21.28
CA LEU A 312 8.92 1.28 -19.81
C LEU A 312 7.52 1.22 -19.20
N GLY A 313 6.48 1.52 -19.99
CA GLY A 313 5.09 1.44 -19.58
C GLY A 313 4.17 1.38 -20.79
N LEU A 314 3.01 0.74 -20.63
CA LEU A 314 2.01 0.57 -21.69
C LEU A 314 0.60 0.68 -21.10
N ALA A 315 -0.23 1.49 -21.74
CA ALA A 315 -1.66 1.60 -21.50
C ALA A 315 -2.39 1.44 -22.85
N VAL A 316 -3.46 0.65 -22.85
CA VAL A 316 -4.27 0.40 -24.04
C VAL A 316 -5.61 1.12 -23.87
N HIS A 317 -5.94 1.97 -24.83
CA HIS A 317 -7.20 2.69 -24.88
C HIS A 317 -8.05 2.14 -26.02
N GLY A 318 -9.23 1.59 -25.70
CA GLY A 318 -10.21 1.23 -26.71
C GLY A 318 -10.76 2.47 -27.40
N GLN A 319 -10.67 2.53 -28.74
CA GLN A 319 -11.25 3.62 -29.54
C GLN A 319 -12.60 3.19 -30.15
N ASP A 320 -12.64 1.98 -30.74
CA ASP A 320 -13.85 1.29 -31.21
C ASP A 320 -13.61 -0.24 -31.23
N SER A 321 -14.56 -1.05 -31.74
CA SER A 321 -14.43 -2.51 -31.78
C SER A 321 -13.39 -3.05 -32.76
N ARG A 322 -12.65 -2.19 -33.48
CA ARG A 322 -11.69 -2.57 -34.54
C ARG A 322 -10.38 -1.78 -34.51
N SER A 323 -10.20 -0.88 -33.55
CA SER A 323 -8.99 -0.08 -33.40
C SER A 323 -8.71 0.24 -31.94
N VAL A 324 -7.44 0.08 -31.57
CA VAL A 324 -6.93 0.43 -30.24
C VAL A 324 -5.89 1.52 -30.38
N VAL A 325 -5.85 2.38 -29.37
CA VAL A 325 -4.83 3.41 -29.22
C VAL A 325 -3.94 2.99 -28.07
N ASP A 326 -2.72 2.60 -28.40
CA ASP A 326 -1.71 2.25 -27.41
C ASP A 326 -0.94 3.50 -27.01
N GLU A 327 -0.83 3.73 -25.72
CA GLU A 327 -0.02 4.78 -25.13
C GLU A 327 1.12 4.14 -24.34
N MET A 328 2.36 4.51 -24.65
CA MET A 328 3.53 3.90 -24.04
C MET A 328 4.59 4.93 -23.68
N PHE A 329 5.35 4.62 -22.65
CA PHE A 329 6.57 5.37 -22.30
C PHE A 329 7.77 4.65 -22.88
N VAL A 330 8.57 5.34 -23.66
CA VAL A 330 9.74 4.79 -24.35
C VAL A 330 10.97 5.58 -23.95
N GLY A 331 11.95 4.92 -23.33
CA GLY A 331 13.30 5.47 -23.19
C GLY A 331 14.06 5.28 -24.49
N SER A 332 14.55 6.35 -25.11
CA SER A 332 15.31 6.27 -26.37
C SER A 332 16.44 7.30 -26.40
N SER A 333 17.51 6.97 -27.10
CA SER A 333 18.58 7.91 -27.45
C SER A 333 18.18 8.88 -28.57
N ARG A 334 17.05 8.63 -29.26
CA ARG A 334 16.56 9.43 -30.38
C ARG A 334 15.57 10.50 -29.95
N GLY A 335 15.51 11.60 -30.71
CA GLY A 335 14.49 12.64 -30.51
C GLY A 335 13.09 12.19 -30.93
N ALA A 336 12.06 12.90 -30.46
CA ALA A 336 10.64 12.56 -30.66
C ALA A 336 10.28 12.35 -32.16
N ASP A 337 10.73 13.24 -33.05
CA ASP A 337 10.44 13.16 -34.48
C ASP A 337 11.08 11.93 -35.16
N GLU A 338 12.27 11.55 -34.71
CA GLU A 338 13.00 10.40 -35.24
C GLU A 338 12.39 9.09 -34.77
N LEU A 339 12.00 9.03 -33.50
CA LEU A 339 11.28 7.90 -32.92
C LEU A 339 9.92 7.72 -33.62
N ALA A 340 9.17 8.81 -33.81
CA ALA A 340 7.88 8.78 -34.50
C ALA A 340 8.01 8.27 -35.95
N ARG A 341 9.06 8.73 -36.67
CA ARG A 341 9.34 8.28 -38.04
C ARG A 341 9.68 6.80 -38.10
N ALA A 342 10.56 6.33 -37.22
CA ALA A 342 10.97 4.93 -37.17
C ALA A 342 9.79 3.99 -36.88
N ILE A 343 8.91 4.39 -35.95
CA ILE A 343 7.70 3.61 -35.63
C ILE A 343 6.73 3.59 -36.83
N ARG A 344 6.51 4.73 -37.51
CA ARG A 344 5.65 4.76 -38.71
C ARG A 344 6.18 3.88 -39.84
N GLU A 345 7.49 3.92 -40.09
CA GLU A 345 8.15 3.07 -41.08
C GLU A 345 7.98 1.58 -40.74
N GLY A 346 8.20 1.19 -39.48
CA GLY A 346 8.04 -0.20 -39.04
C GLY A 346 6.59 -0.70 -39.06
N LEU A 347 5.62 0.19 -38.90
CA LEU A 347 4.19 -0.11 -39.05
C LEU A 347 3.70 -0.05 -40.50
N GLY A 348 4.51 0.45 -41.44
CA GLY A 348 4.13 0.61 -42.84
C GLY A 348 3.04 1.66 -43.07
N THR A 349 2.86 2.61 -42.15
CA THR A 349 1.84 3.66 -42.25
C THR A 349 2.43 4.97 -42.74
N GLN A 350 1.70 5.65 -43.62
CA GLN A 350 2.02 7.01 -44.09
C GLN A 350 1.19 8.08 -43.38
N ASP A 351 0.26 7.68 -42.51
CA ASP A 351 -0.58 8.61 -41.74
C ASP A 351 0.25 9.26 -40.62
N PRO A 352 0.50 10.59 -40.66
CA PRO A 352 1.23 11.28 -39.60
C PRO A 352 0.51 11.20 -38.25
N GLY A 353 -0.81 11.06 -38.23
CA GLY A 353 -1.63 10.95 -37.03
C GLY A 353 -1.68 9.55 -36.41
N ALA A 354 -1.09 8.53 -37.07
CA ALA A 354 -1.06 7.17 -36.55
C ALA A 354 -0.02 6.97 -35.44
N VAL A 355 1.01 7.82 -35.38
CA VAL A 355 2.07 7.77 -34.36
C VAL A 355 2.40 9.20 -33.93
N LEU A 356 2.09 9.51 -32.68
CA LEU A 356 2.33 10.80 -32.03
C LEU A 356 3.34 10.60 -30.91
N VAL A 357 4.34 11.47 -30.83
CA VAL A 357 5.41 11.37 -29.83
C VAL A 357 5.65 12.73 -29.21
N THR A 358 5.71 12.78 -27.89
CA THR A 358 6.07 13.98 -27.11
C THR A 358 7.08 13.60 -26.02
N PRO A 359 7.94 14.51 -25.55
CA PRO A 359 8.75 14.26 -24.35
C PRO A 359 7.88 13.94 -23.14
N ALA A 360 8.38 13.10 -22.24
CA ALA A 360 7.69 12.70 -21.02
C ALA A 360 8.50 13.02 -19.77
N ASP A 361 7.81 13.24 -18.65
CA ASP A 361 8.44 13.42 -17.35
C ASP A 361 8.58 12.07 -16.63
N PRO A 362 9.69 11.78 -15.92
CA PRO A 362 9.84 10.55 -15.13
C PRO A 362 8.70 10.30 -14.13
N HIS A 363 8.05 11.32 -13.60
CA HIS A 363 6.89 11.19 -12.71
C HIS A 363 5.65 10.62 -13.43
N ASP A 364 5.63 10.63 -14.76
CA ASP A 364 4.56 10.01 -15.55
C ASP A 364 4.66 8.47 -15.59
N LEU A 365 5.74 7.87 -15.08
CA LEU A 365 5.91 6.41 -14.96
C LEU A 365 5.10 5.79 -13.80
N VAL A 366 4.53 6.61 -12.91
CA VAL A 366 3.59 6.13 -11.89
C VAL A 366 2.35 5.56 -12.58
N ASP A 367 1.88 4.39 -12.12
CA ASP A 367 0.74 3.74 -12.76
C ASP A 367 -0.51 4.64 -12.70
N ALA A 368 -1.27 4.67 -13.79
CA ALA A 368 -2.40 5.56 -13.96
C ALA A 368 -3.49 5.41 -12.87
N PRO A 369 -3.81 4.20 -12.36
CA PRO A 369 -4.72 4.04 -11.21
C PRO A 369 -4.24 4.72 -9.94
N THR A 370 -2.98 4.49 -9.52
CA THR A 370 -2.42 5.11 -8.31
C THR A 370 -2.41 6.63 -8.41
N ARG A 371 -1.92 7.17 -9.54
CA ARG A 371 -1.92 8.61 -9.79
C ARG A 371 -3.32 9.21 -9.77
N ALA A 372 -4.31 8.51 -10.33
CA ALA A 372 -5.69 8.98 -10.32
C ALA A 372 -6.28 9.09 -8.90
N LEU A 373 -5.96 8.15 -8.01
CA LEU A 373 -6.40 8.18 -6.61
C LEU A 373 -5.73 9.33 -5.84
N ASP A 374 -4.43 9.52 -5.98
CA ASP A 374 -3.70 10.60 -5.31
C ASP A 374 -4.21 11.97 -5.73
N LEU A 375 -4.42 12.18 -7.03
CA LEU A 375 -4.99 13.42 -7.55
C LEU A 375 -6.41 13.64 -7.05
N ALA A 376 -7.24 12.59 -6.94
CA ALA A 376 -8.61 12.71 -6.45
C ALA A 376 -8.62 13.14 -4.97
N VAL A 377 -7.76 12.54 -4.13
CA VAL A 377 -7.63 12.92 -2.72
C VAL A 377 -7.20 14.38 -2.57
N GLN A 378 -6.22 14.83 -3.37
CA GLN A 378 -5.78 16.23 -3.38
C GLN A 378 -6.91 17.18 -3.81
N ALA A 379 -7.69 16.78 -4.82
CA ALA A 379 -8.80 17.56 -5.34
C ALA A 379 -9.95 17.69 -4.32
N VAL A 380 -10.30 16.63 -3.59
CA VAL A 380 -11.28 16.69 -2.48
C VAL A 380 -10.83 17.70 -1.41
N GLY A 381 -9.55 17.67 -1.04
CA GLY A 381 -8.98 18.61 -0.07
C GLY A 381 -9.02 20.08 -0.53
N GLY A 382 -8.73 20.34 -1.81
CA GLY A 382 -8.78 21.68 -2.39
C GLY A 382 -10.21 22.20 -2.62
N ALA A 383 -11.12 21.35 -3.06
CA ALA A 383 -12.54 21.69 -3.24
C ALA A 383 -13.21 22.05 -1.90
N ALA A 384 -12.88 21.33 -0.82
CA ALA A 384 -13.32 21.68 0.53
C ALA A 384 -12.81 23.06 1.01
N ALA A 385 -11.73 23.58 0.41
CA ALA A 385 -11.18 24.90 0.66
C ALA A 385 -11.68 25.97 -0.34
N GLY A 386 -12.59 25.62 -1.26
CA GLY A 386 -13.10 26.51 -2.30
C GLY A 386 -12.11 26.82 -3.43
N ASP A 387 -11.06 26.00 -3.60
CA ASP A 387 -10.04 26.17 -4.62
C ASP A 387 -10.36 25.36 -5.89
N ASP A 388 -11.14 25.96 -6.80
CA ASP A 388 -11.43 25.39 -8.13
C ASP A 388 -10.17 25.11 -8.97
N SER A 389 -9.04 25.74 -8.63
CA SER A 389 -7.76 25.49 -9.32
C SER A 389 -7.17 24.12 -8.99
N ALA A 390 -7.51 23.54 -7.83
CA ALA A 390 -7.10 22.19 -7.46
C ALA A 390 -7.75 21.14 -8.37
N LEU A 391 -9.03 21.30 -8.69
CA LEU A 391 -9.76 20.45 -9.62
C LEU A 391 -9.17 20.56 -11.04
N ALA A 392 -8.89 21.78 -11.50
CA ALA A 392 -8.31 22.01 -12.82
C ALA A 392 -6.89 21.41 -12.94
N ARG A 393 -6.03 21.59 -11.92
CA ARG A 393 -4.69 20.99 -11.87
C ARG A 393 -4.75 19.46 -11.83
N GLY A 394 -5.63 18.90 -11.00
CA GLY A 394 -5.80 17.46 -10.87
C GLY A 394 -6.29 16.82 -12.17
N LEU A 395 -7.29 17.42 -12.81
CA LEU A 395 -7.76 16.99 -14.13
C LEU A 395 -6.64 17.10 -15.17
N GLY A 396 -5.91 18.21 -15.20
CA GLY A 396 -4.81 18.41 -16.15
C GLY A 396 -3.72 17.35 -16.02
N ALA A 397 -3.32 17.03 -14.79
CA ALA A 397 -2.35 15.97 -14.50
C ALA A 397 -2.89 14.57 -14.85
N LEU A 398 -4.18 14.30 -14.61
CA LEU A 398 -4.81 13.00 -14.83
C LEU A 398 -4.89 12.61 -16.31
N VAL A 399 -5.21 13.58 -17.16
CA VAL A 399 -5.35 13.36 -18.62
C VAL A 399 -4.19 13.95 -19.42
N HIS A 400 -3.13 14.42 -18.75
CA HIS A 400 -1.98 15.09 -19.35
C HIS A 400 -2.38 16.19 -20.34
N ALA A 401 -3.28 17.08 -19.90
CA ALA A 401 -3.69 18.23 -20.68
C ALA A 401 -2.65 19.35 -20.56
N ASP A 402 -2.49 20.11 -21.64
CA ASP A 402 -1.60 21.27 -21.69
C ASP A 402 -2.20 22.46 -20.92
N ASP A 403 -3.54 22.54 -20.88
CA ASP A 403 -4.28 23.61 -20.20
C ASP A 403 -5.65 23.11 -19.75
N VAL A 404 -6.11 23.54 -18.58
CA VAL A 404 -7.45 23.22 -18.07
C VAL A 404 -8.08 24.49 -17.51
N ARG A 405 -9.30 24.80 -17.98
CA ARG A 405 -10.00 26.03 -17.57
C ARG A 405 -11.47 25.78 -17.30
N LEU A 406 -12.00 26.49 -16.32
CA LEU A 406 -13.44 26.57 -16.10
C LEU A 406 -14.09 27.48 -17.17
N ARG A 407 -15.23 27.04 -17.69
CA ARG A 407 -16.05 27.75 -18.68
C ARG A 407 -17.51 27.71 -18.26
N PRO A 408 -18.28 28.78 -18.50
CA PRO A 408 -19.70 28.82 -18.13
C PRO A 408 -20.57 27.90 -18.99
N THR A 409 -20.15 27.61 -20.22
CA THR A 409 -20.89 26.81 -21.20
C THR A 409 -20.02 25.71 -21.78
N GLU A 410 -20.65 24.61 -22.19
CA GLU A 410 -19.96 23.50 -22.84
C GLU A 410 -19.34 23.99 -24.15
N PRO A 411 -18.03 23.76 -24.38
CA PRO A 411 -17.42 24.05 -25.66
C PRO A 411 -17.94 23.06 -26.74
N PRO A 412 -17.91 23.44 -28.03
CA PRO A 412 -18.24 22.51 -29.09
C PRO A 412 -17.28 21.31 -29.09
N HIS A 413 -17.81 20.13 -29.41
CA HIS A 413 -17.03 18.90 -29.44
C HIS A 413 -15.86 18.99 -30.43
N HIS A 414 -14.64 18.75 -29.94
CA HIS A 414 -13.43 18.75 -30.72
C HIS A 414 -12.46 17.68 -30.18
N PRO A 415 -11.75 16.89 -31.02
CA PRO A 415 -10.92 15.77 -30.54
C PRO A 415 -9.82 16.15 -29.54
N HIS A 416 -9.31 17.37 -29.63
CA HIS A 416 -8.27 17.92 -28.73
C HIS A 416 -8.84 18.70 -27.53
N VAL A 417 -10.16 18.63 -27.33
CA VAL A 417 -10.87 19.30 -26.25
C VAL A 417 -11.65 18.25 -25.47
N LEU A 418 -11.33 18.11 -24.18
CA LEU A 418 -12.09 17.30 -23.24
C LEU A 418 -12.88 18.24 -22.35
N SER A 419 -14.20 18.07 -22.28
CA SER A 419 -15.07 18.86 -21.42
C SER A 419 -15.85 17.95 -20.48
N VAL A 420 -15.88 18.33 -19.21
CA VAL A 420 -16.61 17.63 -18.15
C VAL A 420 -17.32 18.64 -17.25
N PRO A 421 -18.54 18.32 -16.77
CA PRO A 421 -19.31 19.24 -15.93
C PRO A 421 -18.59 19.46 -14.59
N ALA A 422 -18.46 20.72 -14.18
CA ALA A 422 -17.84 21.06 -12.90
C ALA A 422 -18.85 20.89 -11.74
N PRO A 423 -18.42 20.43 -10.56
CA PRO A 423 -19.30 20.23 -9.39
C PRO A 423 -20.09 21.48 -8.97
N ASN A 424 -19.47 22.65 -9.08
CA ASN A 424 -20.03 23.95 -8.71
C ASN A 424 -20.71 24.70 -9.87
N GLY A 425 -20.94 24.02 -11.00
CA GLY A 425 -21.55 24.59 -12.20
C GLY A 425 -20.53 25.06 -13.25
N GLY A 426 -20.96 25.05 -14.51
CA GLY A 426 -20.07 25.26 -15.65
C GLY A 426 -19.34 23.98 -16.06
N TRP A 427 -18.22 24.14 -16.76
CA TRP A 427 -17.51 23.07 -17.47
C TRP A 427 -16.01 23.24 -17.29
N LEU A 428 -15.34 22.19 -16.81
CA LEU A 428 -13.88 22.11 -16.89
C LEU A 428 -13.51 21.64 -18.29
N VAL A 429 -12.73 22.48 -18.97
CA VAL A 429 -12.32 22.29 -20.36
C VAL A 429 -10.81 22.09 -20.40
N ALA A 430 -10.40 20.87 -20.71
CA ALA A 430 -9.03 20.47 -20.90
C ALA A 430 -8.65 20.50 -22.38
N LEU A 431 -7.49 21.07 -22.68
CA LEU A 431 -6.93 21.20 -24.03
C LEU A 431 -5.63 20.41 -24.12
N ARG A 432 -5.44 19.70 -25.24
CA ARG A 432 -4.21 18.98 -25.51
C ARG A 432 -3.81 19.02 -26.96
N ASP A 433 -2.65 19.57 -27.27
CA ASP A 433 -2.19 19.84 -28.63
C ASP A 433 -1.58 18.58 -29.26
N TRP A 434 -0.79 17.81 -28.51
CA TRP A 434 0.03 16.73 -29.09
C TRP A 434 -0.79 15.48 -29.49
N ALA A 435 -1.95 15.25 -28.88
CA ALA A 435 -2.82 14.11 -29.18
C ALA A 435 -4.30 14.35 -28.81
N PRO A 436 -5.25 13.80 -29.60
CA PRO A 436 -6.67 13.87 -29.26
C PRO A 436 -6.97 13.06 -27.99
N PHE A 437 -8.01 13.42 -27.25
CA PHE A 437 -8.50 12.67 -26.11
C PHE A 437 -9.26 11.41 -26.54
N THR A 438 -9.08 10.33 -25.79
CA THR A 438 -9.80 9.06 -25.96
C THR A 438 -11.05 9.01 -25.09
N VAL A 439 -11.99 8.13 -25.45
CA VAL A 439 -13.19 7.86 -24.63
C VAL A 439 -12.81 7.33 -23.24
N THR A 440 -11.70 6.61 -23.13
CA THR A 440 -11.20 6.13 -21.83
C THR A 440 -10.70 7.29 -20.95
N GLU A 441 -10.05 8.30 -21.54
CA GLU A 441 -9.62 9.50 -20.83
C GLU A 441 -10.82 10.36 -20.39
N GLN A 442 -11.85 10.47 -21.24
CA GLN A 442 -13.13 11.11 -20.89
C GLN A 442 -13.79 10.42 -19.68
N ALA A 443 -13.95 9.10 -19.73
CA ALA A 443 -14.55 8.34 -18.64
C ALA A 443 -13.75 8.47 -17.32
N ARG A 444 -12.42 8.56 -17.42
CA ARG A 444 -11.53 8.78 -16.28
C ARG A 444 -11.69 10.18 -15.69
N ALA A 445 -11.76 11.21 -16.52
CA ALA A 445 -12.01 12.59 -16.10
C ALA A 445 -13.34 12.72 -15.35
N GLU A 446 -14.39 12.09 -15.86
CA GLU A 446 -15.71 12.07 -15.21
C GLU A 446 -15.67 11.29 -13.88
N ALA A 447 -14.96 10.17 -13.82
CA ALA A 447 -14.80 9.41 -12.58
C ALA A 447 -14.04 10.19 -11.51
N PHE A 448 -12.98 10.91 -11.92
CA PHE A 448 -12.22 11.79 -11.04
C PHE A 448 -13.09 12.89 -10.43
N LEU A 449 -13.92 13.56 -11.24
CA LEU A 449 -14.80 14.61 -10.72
C LEU A 449 -15.89 14.06 -9.79
N ARG A 450 -16.46 12.89 -10.10
CA ARG A 450 -17.40 12.22 -9.17
C ARG A 450 -16.75 11.89 -7.83
N ALA A 451 -15.47 11.50 -7.84
CA ALA A 451 -14.73 11.24 -6.61
C ALA A 451 -14.38 12.53 -5.86
N ALA A 452 -14.06 13.60 -6.59
CA ALA A 452 -13.73 14.91 -6.03
C ALA A 452 -14.95 15.66 -5.45
N ASP A 453 -16.16 15.34 -5.94
CA ASP A 453 -17.45 15.87 -5.47
C ASP A 453 -18.02 15.14 -4.24
N LEU A 454 -17.32 14.11 -3.74
CA LEU A 454 -17.72 13.46 -2.50
C LEU A 454 -17.47 14.41 -1.33
N GLU A 455 -18.53 14.72 -0.57
CA GLU A 455 -18.38 15.46 0.68
C GLU A 455 -17.38 14.73 1.59
N PRO A 456 -16.28 15.39 2.01
CA PRO A 456 -15.32 14.75 2.90
C PRO A 456 -16.01 14.46 4.23
N VAL A 457 -16.04 13.18 4.63
CA VAL A 457 -16.45 12.78 5.97
C VAL A 457 -15.51 13.45 6.96
N ARG A 458 -15.99 14.49 7.63
CA ARG A 458 -15.18 15.21 8.61
C ARG A 458 -15.08 14.37 9.87
N PRO A 459 -13.87 13.99 10.30
CA PRO A 459 -13.71 13.23 11.53
C PRO A 459 -14.14 14.12 12.71
N ARG A 460 -15.15 13.66 13.44
CA ARG A 460 -15.63 14.27 14.69
C ARG A 460 -15.15 13.42 15.86
N TRP A 461 -14.69 14.09 16.92
CA TRP A 461 -14.32 13.43 18.16
C TRP A 461 -15.13 13.97 19.31
N ASP A 462 -15.90 13.09 19.96
CA ASP A 462 -16.53 13.41 21.24
C ASP A 462 -15.50 13.20 22.37
N ILE A 463 -15.36 14.19 23.23
CA ILE A 463 -14.39 14.28 24.32
C ILE A 463 -15.16 14.43 25.62
N VAL A 464 -15.06 13.45 26.51
CA VAL A 464 -15.60 13.57 27.87
C VAL A 464 -14.47 13.96 28.81
N LEU A 465 -14.60 15.12 29.44
CA LEU A 465 -13.63 15.62 30.41
C LEU A 465 -13.80 14.94 31.77
N LEU A 466 -12.77 15.02 32.62
CA LEU A 466 -12.83 14.47 33.98
C LEU A 466 -13.86 15.18 34.88
N SER A 467 -14.25 16.41 34.52
CA SER A 467 -15.33 17.17 35.15
C SER A 467 -16.73 16.62 34.80
N GLY A 468 -16.83 15.79 33.76
CA GLY A 468 -18.10 15.32 33.20
C GLY A 468 -18.58 16.14 32.00
N ASP A 469 -17.92 17.25 31.67
CA ASP A 469 -18.28 18.08 30.52
C ASP A 469 -18.02 17.32 29.20
N GLU A 470 -18.99 17.38 28.29
CA GLU A 470 -18.87 16.84 26.93
C GLU A 470 -18.44 17.93 25.96
N LEU A 471 -17.34 17.68 25.26
CA LEU A 471 -16.80 18.56 24.24
C LEU A 471 -16.76 17.83 22.89
N VAL A 472 -16.83 18.58 21.80
CA VAL A 472 -16.72 18.06 20.45
C VAL A 472 -15.52 18.71 19.77
N ALA A 473 -14.63 17.90 19.21
CA ALA A 473 -13.53 18.37 18.40
C ALA A 473 -13.71 18.02 16.93
N GLU A 474 -13.44 18.99 16.06
CA GLU A 474 -13.59 18.89 14.61
C GLU A 474 -12.45 19.65 13.90
N PRO A 475 -12.14 19.33 12.62
CA PRO A 475 -11.26 20.15 11.81
C PRO A 475 -11.90 21.52 11.52
N ALA A 476 -11.11 22.58 11.66
CA ALA A 476 -11.49 23.94 11.33
C ALA A 476 -11.87 24.11 9.84
N THR A 477 -12.84 24.97 9.57
CA THR A 477 -13.25 25.37 8.20
C THR A 477 -12.63 26.67 7.76
N GLY A 478 -12.18 27.50 8.71
CA GLY A 478 -11.79 28.88 8.47
C GLY A 478 -12.94 29.88 8.61
N ASP A 479 -14.17 29.43 8.88
CA ASP A 479 -15.31 30.31 9.20
C ASP A 479 -15.34 30.70 10.68
N GLU A 480 -14.53 30.02 11.51
CA GLU A 480 -14.46 30.23 12.96
C GLU A 480 -13.65 31.46 13.39
N VAL A 481 -13.28 32.36 12.48
CA VAL A 481 -12.38 33.50 12.73
C VAL A 481 -12.78 34.30 13.97
N GLY A 482 -14.05 34.69 14.08
CA GLY A 482 -14.54 35.43 15.26
C GLY A 482 -14.48 34.62 16.55
N ALA A 483 -14.81 33.33 16.51
CA ALA A 483 -14.76 32.46 17.69
C ALA A 483 -13.32 32.20 18.16
N VAL A 484 -12.34 32.22 17.25
CA VAL A 484 -10.92 32.14 17.60
C VAL A 484 -10.43 33.44 18.25
N GLU A 485 -10.88 34.59 17.74
CA GLU A 485 -10.58 35.89 18.34
C GLU A 485 -11.09 35.96 19.79
N ASP A 486 -12.32 35.49 20.03
CA ASP A 486 -12.91 35.39 21.37
C ASP A 486 -12.08 34.49 22.29
N LEU A 487 -11.68 33.30 21.81
CA LEU A 487 -10.83 32.38 22.59
C LEU A 487 -9.46 32.99 22.92
N LEU A 488 -8.84 33.68 21.97
CA LEU A 488 -7.55 34.37 22.15
C LEU A 488 -7.67 35.46 23.22
N CYS A 489 -8.70 36.30 23.12
CA CYS A 489 -9.00 37.34 24.10
C CYS A 489 -9.17 36.75 25.52
N ALA A 490 -9.96 35.68 25.66
CA ALA A 490 -10.15 34.99 26.93
C ALA A 490 -8.84 34.40 27.49
N CYS A 491 -8.01 33.79 26.63
CA CYS A 491 -6.72 33.23 27.04
C CYS A 491 -5.74 34.29 27.52
N LEU A 492 -5.70 35.46 26.86
CA LEU A 492 -4.81 36.58 27.20
C LEU A 492 -5.26 37.32 28.46
N ALA A 493 -6.56 37.55 28.63
CA ALA A 493 -7.12 38.17 29.83
C ALA A 493 -6.74 37.40 31.12
N ALA A 494 -6.55 36.08 31.01
CA ALA A 494 -6.13 35.23 32.13
C ALA A 494 -4.61 35.28 32.45
N LEU A 495 -3.78 36.00 31.69
CA LEU A 495 -2.31 36.06 31.88
C LEU A 495 -1.82 37.26 32.71
N GLY A 496 -2.68 38.23 33.08
CA GLY A 496 -2.31 39.38 33.93
C GLY A 496 -2.90 40.72 33.44
N PRO A 497 -2.55 41.86 34.09
CA PRO A 497 -3.16 43.15 33.78
C PRO A 497 -2.95 43.54 32.30
N ALA A 498 -4.04 43.95 31.67
CA ALA A 498 -4.25 44.10 30.22
C ALA A 498 -3.33 45.12 29.49
N ASP A 499 -2.50 45.87 30.22
CA ASP A 499 -1.73 47.01 29.70
C ASP A 499 -0.53 46.63 28.80
N SER A 500 -0.35 45.35 28.47
CA SER A 500 0.80 44.87 27.67
C SER A 500 0.45 44.09 26.41
N TYR A 501 -0.84 43.79 26.15
CA TYR A 501 -1.25 43.02 24.97
C TYR A 501 -2.43 43.68 24.23
N THR A 502 -2.16 44.75 23.50
CA THR A 502 -3.07 45.25 22.44
C THR A 502 -2.58 44.73 21.09
N ALA A 503 -2.73 43.43 20.86
CA ALA A 503 -2.55 42.86 19.54
C ALA A 503 -3.92 42.81 18.87
N SER A 504 -4.15 43.64 17.86
CA SER A 504 -5.28 43.45 16.95
C SER A 504 -4.83 42.49 15.86
N TRP A 505 -5.50 41.35 15.73
CA TRP A 505 -5.25 40.42 14.62
C TRP A 505 -6.16 40.75 13.45
N THR A 506 -5.64 40.59 12.25
CA THR A 506 -6.45 40.65 11.04
C THR A 506 -7.19 39.32 10.84
N ASP A 507 -8.37 39.34 10.21
CA ASP A 507 -9.09 38.13 9.80
C ASP A 507 -8.21 37.14 9.02
N ARG A 508 -7.26 37.68 8.25
CA ARG A 508 -6.28 36.90 7.49
C ARG A 508 -5.32 36.13 8.40
N GLU A 509 -4.82 36.76 9.46
CA GLU A 509 -3.91 36.10 10.42
C GLU A 509 -4.63 35.01 11.22
N LEU A 510 -5.87 35.28 11.64
CA LEU A 510 -6.70 34.29 12.34
C LEU A 510 -7.11 33.13 11.41
N ARG A 511 -7.43 33.42 10.14
CA ARG A 511 -7.70 32.38 9.14
C ARG A 511 -6.48 31.51 8.87
N ASN A 512 -5.28 32.09 8.84
CA ASN A 512 -4.02 31.34 8.68
C ASN A 512 -3.73 30.41 9.88
N LEU A 513 -4.31 30.69 11.06
CA LEU A 513 -4.23 29.79 12.21
C LEU A 513 -5.21 28.61 12.09
N LEU A 514 -6.36 28.82 11.45
CA LEU A 514 -7.40 27.82 11.24
C LEU A 514 -7.10 26.88 10.07
N VAL A 515 -6.60 27.41 8.96
CA VAL A 515 -6.28 26.66 7.73
C VAL A 515 -4.80 26.80 7.46
N THR A 516 -4.03 25.77 7.79
CA THR A 516 -2.58 25.78 7.62
C THR A 516 -2.14 24.91 6.44
N PRO A 517 -0.97 25.18 5.82
CA PRO A 517 -0.39 24.30 4.79
C PRO A 517 -0.14 22.86 5.27
N ARG A 518 -0.01 22.64 6.60
CA ARG A 518 0.16 21.32 7.22
C ARG A 518 -1.16 20.67 7.64
N GLY A 519 -2.29 21.24 7.23
CA GLY A 519 -3.64 20.75 7.50
C GLY A 519 -4.46 21.70 8.38
N PRO A 520 -5.80 21.51 8.43
CA PRO A 520 -6.68 22.33 9.24
C PRO A 520 -6.41 22.16 10.73
N ALA A 521 -6.54 23.25 11.48
CA ALA A 521 -6.52 23.24 12.94
C ALA A 521 -7.63 22.32 13.49
N LEU A 522 -7.45 21.85 14.72
CA LEU A 522 -8.53 21.23 15.48
C LEU A 522 -9.17 22.29 16.36
N VAL A 523 -10.47 22.50 16.18
CA VAL A 523 -11.29 23.34 17.06
C VAL A 523 -12.08 22.45 18.00
N VAL A 524 -12.19 22.86 19.26
CA VAL A 524 -12.93 22.15 20.31
C VAL A 524 -14.04 23.04 20.80
N ARG A 525 -15.25 22.49 20.84
CA ARG A 525 -16.47 23.17 21.27
C ARG A 525 -17.07 22.50 22.47
N ASP A 526 -17.70 23.27 23.34
CA ASP A 526 -18.58 22.74 24.38
C ASP A 526 -19.99 22.45 23.83
N GLU A 527 -20.87 21.94 24.70
CA GLU A 527 -22.28 21.65 24.36
C GLU A 527 -23.04 22.87 23.83
N ALA A 528 -22.65 24.09 24.21
CA ALA A 528 -23.25 25.32 23.74
C ALA A 528 -22.69 25.78 22.38
N GLY A 529 -21.72 25.05 21.82
CA GLY A 529 -21.04 25.36 20.57
C GLY A 529 -19.93 26.41 20.70
N VAL A 530 -19.61 26.85 21.92
CA VAL A 530 -18.58 27.86 22.18
C VAL A 530 -17.21 27.24 21.99
N LEU A 531 -16.29 27.97 21.35
CA LEU A 531 -14.94 27.48 21.07
C LEU A 531 -14.08 27.56 22.34
N VAL A 532 -13.74 26.40 22.90
CA VAL A 532 -13.03 26.27 24.18
C VAL A 532 -11.59 25.77 24.04
N GLY A 533 -11.22 25.30 22.85
CA GLY A 533 -9.86 24.92 22.53
C GLY A 533 -9.55 25.01 21.05
N LEU A 534 -8.28 25.28 20.73
CA LEU A 534 -7.75 25.24 19.38
C LEU A 534 -6.36 24.61 19.40
N GLY A 535 -6.07 23.80 18.40
CA GLY A 535 -4.71 23.31 18.18
C GLY A 535 -4.34 23.34 16.70
N ALA A 536 -3.20 23.94 16.38
CA ALA A 536 -2.69 24.08 15.02
C ALA A 536 -1.19 23.77 14.94
N VAL A 537 -0.69 23.44 13.75
CA VAL A 537 0.74 23.30 13.46
C VAL A 537 1.10 24.35 12.42
N LEU A 538 1.84 25.37 12.82
CA LEU A 538 2.31 26.44 11.94
C LEU A 538 3.66 26.07 11.30
N GLU A 539 3.98 26.68 10.16
CA GLU A 539 5.32 26.57 9.58
C GLU A 539 6.33 27.34 10.42
N GLY A 540 7.49 26.72 10.70
CA GLY A 540 8.60 27.40 11.35
C GLY A 540 9.17 28.50 10.45
N SER A 541 9.69 29.57 11.05
CA SER A 541 10.17 30.77 10.34
C SER A 541 11.43 30.56 9.48
N ALA A 542 11.96 29.32 9.40
CA ALA A 542 13.16 28.96 8.64
C ALA A 542 12.89 27.73 7.73
N PRO A 543 13.45 27.70 6.49
CA PRO A 543 13.29 26.56 5.58
C PRO A 543 13.86 25.28 6.20
N GLY A 544 13.02 24.25 6.38
CA GLY A 544 13.41 22.97 6.98
C GLY A 544 13.27 22.88 8.50
N ALA A 545 12.68 23.88 9.17
CA ALA A 545 12.36 23.80 10.59
C ALA A 545 11.13 22.90 10.87
N ASP A 546 11.17 22.19 12.01
CA ASP A 546 10.01 21.48 12.54
C ASP A 546 8.85 22.46 12.77
N GLY A 547 7.61 22.01 12.51
CA GLY A 547 6.42 22.87 12.61
C GLY A 547 6.16 23.32 14.04
N GLU A 548 5.79 24.58 14.23
CA GLU A 548 5.52 25.14 15.55
C GLU A 548 4.08 24.79 15.98
N LEU A 549 3.95 24.13 17.13
CA LEU A 549 2.65 23.74 17.66
C LEU A 549 2.02 24.92 18.42
N VAL A 550 0.86 25.38 17.97
CA VAL A 550 0.04 26.36 18.68
C VAL A 550 -1.11 25.64 19.37
N LEU A 551 -1.24 25.84 20.68
CA LEU A 551 -2.35 25.31 21.48
C LEU A 551 -2.99 26.45 22.27
N LEU A 552 -4.28 26.64 22.09
CA LEU A 552 -5.12 27.53 22.87
C LEU A 552 -6.12 26.69 23.65
N VAL A 553 -6.23 26.95 24.95
CA VAL A 553 -7.21 26.30 25.83
C VAL A 553 -7.79 27.36 26.72
N HIS A 554 -9.12 27.50 26.64
CA HIS A 554 -9.88 28.46 27.43
C HIS A 554 -9.56 28.28 28.92
N PRO A 555 -9.41 29.38 29.70
CA PRO A 555 -8.98 29.32 31.10
C PRO A 555 -9.73 28.31 31.97
N ASP A 556 -11.06 28.23 31.81
CA ASP A 556 -11.92 27.33 32.59
C ASP A 556 -11.66 25.84 32.35
N TYR A 557 -11.05 25.50 31.21
CA TYR A 557 -10.74 24.13 30.81
C TYR A 557 -9.26 23.77 31.04
N ARG A 558 -8.47 24.67 31.64
CA ARG A 558 -7.07 24.41 32.00
C ARG A 558 -7.01 23.38 33.15
N GLY A 559 -6.02 22.49 33.10
CA GLY A 559 -5.88 21.39 34.08
C GLY A 559 -6.67 20.12 33.73
N MET A 560 -7.63 20.18 32.80
CA MET A 560 -8.46 19.04 32.39
C MET A 560 -7.81 18.16 31.31
N ARG A 561 -6.50 18.29 31.10
CA ARG A 561 -5.70 17.57 30.08
C ARG A 561 -6.11 17.80 28.61
N LEU A 562 -7.01 18.75 28.32
CA LEU A 562 -7.44 19.08 26.96
C LEU A 562 -6.26 19.46 26.04
N GLY A 563 -5.32 20.28 26.50
CA GLY A 563 -4.12 20.62 25.73
C GLY A 563 -3.21 19.41 25.42
N ARG A 564 -3.14 18.42 26.33
CA ARG A 564 -2.41 17.16 26.08
C ARG A 564 -3.12 16.33 25.01
N TRP A 565 -4.45 16.30 25.02
CA TRP A 565 -5.25 15.62 24.01
C TRP A 565 -5.04 16.25 22.63
N LEU A 566 -5.16 17.57 22.53
CA LEU A 566 -4.92 18.32 21.28
C LEU A 566 -3.52 18.06 20.72
N ARG A 567 -2.48 18.15 21.56
CA ARG A 567 -1.10 17.83 21.15
C ARG A 567 -0.96 16.41 20.62
N LYS A 568 -1.56 15.41 21.28
CA LYS A 568 -1.50 14.00 20.85
C LYS A 568 -2.21 13.80 19.52
N ARG A 569 -3.33 14.49 19.28
CA ARG A 569 -4.10 14.41 18.03
C ARG A 569 -3.39 15.09 16.87
N LEU A 570 -2.78 16.25 17.09
CA LEU A 570 -1.98 16.92 16.07
C LEU A 570 -0.69 16.15 15.74
N ALA A 571 -0.02 15.58 16.74
CA ALA A 571 1.15 14.71 16.52
C ALA A 571 0.81 13.44 15.73
N ALA A 572 -0.41 12.91 15.86
CA ALA A 572 -0.87 11.78 15.05
C ALA A 572 -1.19 12.17 13.59
N ARG A 573 -1.41 13.47 13.31
CA ARG A 573 -1.66 14.01 11.96
C ARG A 573 -0.39 14.43 11.22
N ALA A 574 0.63 14.88 11.94
CA ALA A 574 1.92 15.31 11.36
C ALA A 574 2.84 14.17 10.85
N VAL A 575 2.34 12.92 10.84
CA VAL A 575 3.08 11.70 10.46
C VAL A 575 2.54 11.08 9.16
N VAL A 576 1.60 11.77 8.49
CA VAL A 576 1.06 11.39 7.16
C VAL A 576 1.77 12.19 6.08
#